data_AF-A0A7K6REA0-F1
#
_entry.id   AF-A0A7K6REA0-F1
#
_cell.length_a   1.000
_cell.length_b   1.000
_cell.length_c   1.000
_cell.angle_alpha   90.00
_cell.angle_beta   90.00
_cell.angle_gamma   90.00
#
_symmetry.space_group_name_H-M   'P 1'
#
loop_
_entity.id
_entity.type
_entity.pdbx_description
1 polymer ?
#
loop_
_entity_poly.entity_id
_entity_poly.type
_entity_poly.pdbx_seq_one_letter_code
_entity_poly.pdbx_strand_id
1 'polypeptide(L)'
;HLPCAKEGGFVTEYITPYSSYCPEHRPEQAIESTPEPGTECLICMEPVEERTTYGTMACPVCKRAWFHRDCIQGQAMRAGALFFQCPLCRDSQAFAVQMFILGIRIPFR
;
A
#
# COMPACT_ATOMS: atom_id res chain seq x y z
N HIS A 1 -3.22 4.75 -19.25
CA HIS A 1 -4.42 4.03 -18.78
C HIS A 1 -4.13 3.35 -17.45
N LEU A 2 -5.10 3.27 -16.53
CA LEU A 2 -4.87 2.74 -15.18
C LEU A 2 -4.41 1.26 -15.16
N PRO A 3 -4.98 0.33 -15.94
CA PRO A 3 -4.49 -1.05 -16.00
C PRO A 3 -3.02 -1.12 -16.46
N CYS A 4 -2.66 -0.38 -17.50
CA CYS A 4 -1.28 -0.34 -18.00
C CYS A 4 -0.30 0.25 -16.97
N ALA A 5 -0.70 1.28 -16.23
CA ALA A 5 0.13 1.84 -15.16
C ALA A 5 0.36 0.81 -14.05
N LYS A 6 -0.69 0.07 -13.67
CA LYS A 6 -0.58 -1.01 -12.67
C LYS A 6 0.35 -2.13 -13.14
N GLU A 7 0.14 -2.64 -14.34
CA GLU A 7 0.96 -3.71 -14.95
C GLU A 7 2.41 -3.27 -15.12
N GLY A 8 2.63 -2.01 -15.51
CA GLY A 8 3.94 -1.41 -15.65
C GLY A 8 4.60 -1.01 -14.33
N GLY A 9 4.01 -1.25 -13.16
CA GLY A 9 4.60 -0.91 -11.86
C GLY A 9 4.74 0.59 -11.59
N PHE A 10 3.90 1.42 -12.23
CA PHE A 10 3.85 2.86 -12.01
C PHE A 10 3.10 3.21 -10.73
N VAL A 11 3.52 4.29 -10.09
CA VAL A 11 2.82 4.87 -8.94
C VAL A 11 2.21 6.20 -9.38
N THR A 12 0.91 6.36 -9.16
CA THR A 12 0.19 7.61 -9.40
C THR A 12 -0.32 8.16 -8.09
N GLU A 13 -0.03 9.42 -7.81
CA GLU A 13 -0.61 10.13 -6.68
C GLU A 13 -1.97 10.70 -7.07
N TYR A 14 -2.99 10.43 -6.26
CA TYR A 14 -4.37 10.85 -6.54
C TYR A 14 -4.70 12.23 -5.95
N ILE A 15 -3.75 13.16 -6.03
CA ILE A 15 -3.86 14.57 -5.60
C ILE A 15 -3.21 15.44 -6.67
N THR A 16 -3.71 16.67 -6.86
CA THR A 16 -3.14 17.61 -7.83
C THR A 16 -1.65 17.85 -7.55
N PRO A 17 -0.77 17.75 -8.57
CA PRO A 17 -1.06 17.76 -10.01
C PRO A 17 -1.26 16.38 -10.68
N TYR A 18 -1.51 15.33 -9.90
CA TYR A 18 -1.66 13.93 -10.34
C TYR A 18 -0.37 13.33 -10.90
N SER A 19 0.74 13.56 -10.20
CA SER A 19 2.06 13.03 -10.53
C SER A 19 2.04 11.53 -10.74
N SER A 20 2.79 11.05 -11.72
CA SER A 20 2.98 9.63 -11.99
C SER A 20 4.46 9.31 -12.14
N TYR A 21 4.89 8.25 -11.50
CA TYR A 21 6.28 7.86 -11.38
C TYR A 21 6.49 6.49 -12.01
N CYS A 22 7.54 6.35 -12.83
CA CYS A 22 7.92 5.08 -13.43
C CYS A 22 8.55 4.14 -12.38
N PRO A 23 8.72 2.84 -12.70
CA PRO A 23 9.32 1.88 -11.78
C PRO A 23 10.68 2.27 -11.20
N GLU A 24 11.47 3.04 -11.94
CA GLU A 24 12.81 3.50 -11.53
C GLU A 24 12.76 4.71 -10.60
N HIS A 25 11.68 5.51 -10.65
CA HIS A 25 11.57 6.79 -9.95
C HIS A 25 10.38 6.84 -8.97
N ARG A 26 9.66 5.74 -8.79
CA ARG A 26 8.52 5.67 -7.87
C ARG A 26 8.99 5.77 -6.42
N PRO A 27 8.14 6.30 -5.51
CA PRO A 27 8.41 6.21 -4.09
C PRO A 27 8.44 4.75 -3.63
N GLU A 28 9.34 4.44 -2.71
CA GLU A 28 9.48 3.12 -2.10
C GLU A 28 9.31 3.20 -0.58
N GLN A 29 8.93 2.10 0.05
CA GLN A 29 8.83 2.05 1.51
C GLN A 29 10.23 1.92 2.11
N ALA A 30 10.68 2.98 2.79
CA ALA A 30 11.88 2.95 3.63
C ALA A 30 11.60 2.22 4.95
N ILE A 31 11.20 0.95 4.88
CA ILE A 31 10.96 0.10 6.05
C ILE A 31 12.09 -0.93 6.11
N GLU A 32 12.94 -0.84 7.12
CA GLU A 32 14.05 -1.79 7.37
C GLU A 32 13.59 -3.17 7.86
N SER A 33 12.28 -3.37 8.04
CA SER A 33 11.69 -4.65 8.44
C SER A 33 11.55 -5.55 7.21
N THR A 34 12.11 -6.74 7.28
CA THR A 34 11.78 -7.86 6.39
C THR A 34 10.73 -8.73 7.09
N PRO A 35 9.67 -9.20 6.40
CA PRO A 35 8.74 -10.16 6.98
C PRO A 35 9.49 -11.44 7.34
N GLU A 36 9.05 -12.11 8.39
CA GLU A 36 9.51 -13.48 8.65
C GLU A 36 9.02 -14.42 7.53
N PRO A 37 9.75 -15.50 7.20
CA PRO A 37 9.31 -16.47 6.21
C PRO A 37 7.90 -16.99 6.52
N GLY A 38 7.01 -16.97 5.53
CA GLY A 38 5.62 -17.35 5.71
C GLY A 38 4.71 -16.26 6.30
N THR A 39 5.18 -15.00 6.38
CA THR A 39 4.29 -13.89 6.73
C THR A 39 3.14 -13.80 5.71
N GLU A 40 1.92 -13.77 6.22
CA GLU A 40 0.70 -13.68 5.40
C GLU A 40 0.17 -12.25 5.31
N CYS A 41 -0.46 -11.94 4.19
CA CYS A 41 -1.24 -10.73 4.01
C CYS A 41 -2.46 -10.76 4.94
N LEU A 42 -2.60 -9.78 5.83
CA LEU A 42 -3.69 -9.75 6.82
C LEU A 42 -5.11 -9.57 6.22
N ILE A 43 -5.23 -9.43 4.90
CA ILE A 43 -6.50 -9.21 4.21
C ILE A 43 -6.97 -10.50 3.51
N CYS A 44 -6.09 -11.20 2.80
CA CYS A 44 -6.43 -12.42 2.07
C CYS A 44 -5.91 -13.69 2.73
N MET A 45 -5.06 -13.60 3.76
CA MET A 45 -4.40 -14.73 4.44
C MET A 45 -3.49 -15.55 3.52
N GLU A 46 -3.01 -14.98 2.42
CA GLU A 46 -2.03 -15.60 1.52
C GLU A 46 -0.64 -15.02 1.76
N PRO A 47 0.45 -15.79 1.52
CA PRO A 47 1.82 -15.34 1.76
C PRO A 47 2.17 -14.10 0.94
N VAL A 48 2.92 -13.18 1.56
CA VAL A 48 3.52 -12.03 0.86
C VAL A 48 4.97 -12.32 0.47
N GLU A 49 5.55 -11.47 -0.37
CA GLU A 49 6.98 -11.53 -0.66
C GLU A 49 7.79 -11.17 0.59
N GLU A 50 9.00 -11.74 0.72
CA GLU A 50 9.89 -11.56 1.89
C GLU A 50 10.56 -10.18 1.96
N ARG A 51 10.01 -9.17 1.28
CA ARG A 51 10.47 -7.78 1.31
C ARG A 51 9.39 -6.84 0.81
N THR A 52 9.53 -5.56 1.12
CA THR A 52 8.72 -4.53 0.45
C THR A 52 9.06 -4.45 -1.03
N THR A 53 8.05 -4.53 -1.88
CA THR A 53 8.16 -4.36 -3.33
C THR A 53 7.00 -3.51 -3.83
N TYR A 54 6.88 -3.32 -5.15
CA TYR A 54 5.65 -2.74 -5.70
C TYR A 54 4.42 -3.58 -5.33
N GLY A 55 4.55 -4.92 -5.28
CA GLY A 55 3.43 -5.82 -4.97
C GLY A 55 3.17 -6.01 -3.48
N THR A 56 4.18 -5.81 -2.63
CA THR A 56 4.14 -6.11 -1.19
C THR A 56 4.43 -4.87 -0.37
N MET A 57 3.52 -4.53 0.54
CA MET A 57 3.60 -3.34 1.37
C MET A 57 3.42 -3.64 2.85
N ALA A 58 4.00 -2.81 3.70
CA ALA A 58 3.90 -2.94 5.15
C ALA A 58 3.26 -1.71 5.81
N CYS A 59 2.66 -1.89 6.99
CA CYS A 59 2.26 -0.77 7.83
C CYS A 59 3.52 -0.04 8.34
N PRO A 60 3.68 1.28 8.08
CA PRO A 60 4.87 2.02 8.51
C PRO A 60 4.97 2.18 10.03
N VAL A 61 3.85 2.05 10.74
CA VAL A 61 3.77 2.26 12.19
C VAL A 61 4.15 1.00 12.95
N CYS A 62 3.39 -0.08 12.77
CA CYS A 62 3.64 -1.30 13.54
C CYS A 62 4.71 -2.21 12.93
N LYS A 63 5.05 -2.04 11.64
CA LYS A 63 6.05 -2.84 10.91
C LYS A 63 5.83 -4.36 10.90
N ARG A 64 4.68 -4.80 11.42
CA ARG A 64 4.26 -6.21 11.58
C ARG A 64 3.11 -6.61 10.67
N ALA A 65 2.36 -5.63 10.17
CA ALA A 65 1.26 -5.87 9.25
C ALA A 65 1.74 -5.73 7.81
N TRP A 66 1.55 -6.79 7.04
CA TRP A 66 1.97 -6.91 5.64
C TRP A 66 0.78 -7.16 4.74
N PHE A 67 0.84 -6.66 3.51
CA PHE A 67 -0.27 -6.66 2.58
C PHE A 67 0.20 -6.79 1.13
N HIS A 68 -0.56 -7.52 0.31
CA HIS A 68 -0.49 -7.30 -1.12
C HIS A 68 -1.07 -5.92 -1.46
N ARG A 69 -0.43 -5.22 -2.40
CA ARG A 69 -0.86 -3.92 -2.90
C ARG A 69 -2.33 -3.93 -3.36
N ASP A 70 -2.73 -5.00 -4.04
CA ASP A 70 -4.10 -5.15 -4.54
C ASP A 70 -5.11 -5.33 -3.41
N CYS A 71 -4.75 -6.09 -2.38
CA CYS A 71 -5.59 -6.29 -1.21
C CYS A 71 -5.83 -4.96 -0.48
N ILE A 72 -4.77 -4.17 -0.27
CA ILE A 72 -4.94 -2.89 0.41
C ILE A 72 -5.63 -1.85 -0.47
N GLN A 73 -5.42 -1.87 -1.80
CA GLN A 73 -6.18 -1.03 -2.72
C GLN A 73 -7.68 -1.35 -2.66
N GLY A 74 -8.03 -2.64 -2.58
CA GLY A 74 -9.41 -3.09 -2.37
C GLY A 74 -9.98 -2.63 -1.03
N GLN A 75 -9.20 -2.74 0.06
CA GLN A 75 -9.61 -2.26 1.38
C GLN A 75 -9.83 -0.73 1.38
N ALA A 76 -8.90 0.05 0.82
CA ALA A 76 -9.01 1.51 0.72
C ALA A 76 -10.27 1.93 -0.04
N MET A 77 -10.56 1.28 -1.17
CA MET A 77 -11.77 1.56 -1.94
C MET A 77 -13.04 1.26 -1.16
N ARG A 78 -13.08 0.20 -0.34
CA ARG A 78 -14.25 -0.17 0.47
C ARG A 78 -14.43 0.72 1.70
N ALA A 79 -13.36 0.97 2.44
CA ALA A 79 -13.38 1.72 3.69
C ALA A 79 -13.54 3.23 3.48
N GLY A 80 -12.95 3.76 2.41
CA GLY A 80 -12.86 5.22 2.20
C GLY A 80 -11.95 5.91 3.23
N ALA A 81 -11.70 7.19 3.01
CA ALA A 81 -10.73 7.98 3.78
C ALA A 81 -11.01 8.01 5.30
N LEU A 82 -12.27 7.97 5.71
CA LEU A 82 -12.67 8.07 7.11
C LEU A 82 -12.37 6.81 7.95
N PHE A 83 -12.36 5.64 7.32
CA PHE A 83 -12.22 4.35 8.00
C PHE A 83 -11.01 3.54 7.54
N PHE A 84 -10.17 4.11 6.67
CA PHE A 84 -8.98 3.45 6.18
C PHE A 84 -7.86 3.51 7.22
N GLN A 85 -7.59 2.36 7.85
CA GLN A 85 -6.63 2.20 8.93
C GLN A 85 -5.95 0.83 8.85
N CYS A 86 -4.80 0.70 9.50
CA CYS A 86 -4.11 -0.58 9.60
C CYS A 86 -5.02 -1.60 10.35
N PRO A 87 -5.31 -2.79 9.78
CA PRO A 87 -6.10 -3.82 10.47
C PRO A 87 -5.50 -4.29 11.80
N LEU A 88 -4.18 -4.21 11.96
CA LEU A 88 -3.47 -4.69 13.14
C LEU A 88 -3.38 -3.63 14.25
N CYS A 89 -2.74 -2.49 13.98
CA CYS A 89 -2.49 -1.47 15.01
C CYS A 89 -3.53 -0.33 15.03
N ARG A 90 -4.47 -0.32 14.08
CA ARG A 90 -5.53 0.70 13.94
C ARG A 90 -5.04 2.13 13.74
N ASP A 91 -3.76 2.34 13.43
CA ASP A 91 -3.29 3.65 12.98
C ASP A 91 -3.98 4.00 11.66
N SER A 92 -4.61 5.18 11.62
CA SER A 92 -5.33 5.72 10.46
C SER A 92 -4.63 6.91 9.83
N GLN A 93 -3.69 7.56 10.53
CA GLN A 93 -3.04 8.77 10.05
C GLN A 93 -1.79 8.44 9.23
N ALA A 94 -0.73 7.98 9.89
CA ALA A 94 0.53 7.67 9.23
C ALA A 94 0.38 6.51 8.24
N PHE A 95 -0.48 5.55 8.57
CA PHE A 95 -0.86 4.47 7.66
C PHE A 95 -1.49 5.00 6.37
N ALA A 96 -2.57 5.79 6.46
CA ALA A 96 -3.27 6.26 5.27
C ALA A 96 -2.38 7.17 4.40
N VAL A 97 -1.62 8.08 5.03
CA VAL A 97 -0.69 8.97 4.33
C VAL A 97 0.36 8.16 3.57
N GLN A 98 0.98 7.17 4.20
CA GLN A 98 2.01 6.37 3.54
C GLN A 98 1.44 5.55 2.39
N MET A 99 0.29 4.90 2.59
CA MET A 99 -0.37 4.14 1.52
C MET A 99 -0.73 5.06 0.34
N PHE A 100 -1.19 6.28 0.62
CA PHE A 100 -1.51 7.29 -0.38
C PHE A 100 -0.29 7.70 -1.22
N ILE A 101 0.84 8.04 -0.58
CA ILE A 101 2.11 8.39 -1.25
C ILE A 101 2.60 7.25 -2.15
N LEU A 102 2.40 6.01 -1.70
CA LEU A 102 2.73 4.82 -2.49
C LEU A 102 1.72 4.55 -3.61
N GLY A 103 0.74 5.43 -3.85
CA GLY A 103 -0.23 5.35 -4.94
C GLY A 103 -1.44 4.46 -4.65
N ILE A 104 -1.76 4.18 -3.39
CA ILE A 104 -3.06 3.61 -3.04
C ILE A 104 -4.12 4.71 -3.14
N ARG A 105 -5.12 4.47 -3.99
CA ARG A 105 -6.27 5.37 -4.11
C ARG A 105 -7.19 5.21 -2.91
N ILE A 106 -7.42 6.31 -2.19
CA ILE A 106 -8.29 6.36 -1.01
C ILE A 106 -9.41 7.38 -1.28
N PRO A 107 -10.63 6.95 -1.64
CA PRO A 107 -11.72 7.88 -1.95
C PRO A 107 -12.34 8.50 -0.68
N PHE A 108 -12.77 9.75 -0.76
CA PHE A 108 -13.73 10.30 0.21
C PHE A 108 -15.11 9.72 -0.09
N ARG A 109 -15.71 9.06 0.91
CA ARG A 109 -17.02 8.41 0.84
C ARG A 109 -17.80 8.69 2.11
#